data_AF-A0AB39VHT9-F1
#
_entry.id   AF-A0AB39VHT9-F1
#
_cell.length_a   1.000
_cell.length_b   1.000
_cell.length_c   1.000
_cell.angle_alpha   90.00
_cell.angle_beta   90.00
_cell.angle_gamma   90.00
#
_symmetry.space_group_name_H-M   'P 1'
#
loop_
_entity.id
_entity.type
_entity.pdbx_description
1 polymer ?
#
loop_
_entity_poly.entity_id
_entity_poly.type
_entity_poly.pdbx_seq_one_letter_code
_entity_poly.pdbx_strand_id
1 'polypeptide(L)' 'MELKKEGFRTAVFILIFRKSEIFAPEHIIDREFSETFYEAIENGVEIYPMLLEYREDGNVYFVKKIGIMEKRF' A
#
# COMPACT_ATOMS: atom_id res chain seq x y z
N MET A 1 -7.68 -11.65 1.37
CA MET A 1 -8.48 -11.74 2.63
C MET A 1 -8.53 -13.15 3.20
N GLU A 2 -8.64 -14.20 2.38
CA GLU A 2 -8.75 -15.60 2.83
C GLU A 2 -7.62 -16.03 3.77
N LEU A 3 -6.36 -15.81 3.40
CA LEU A 3 -5.20 -16.12 4.25
C LEU A 3 -5.30 -15.48 5.64
N LYS A 4 -5.80 -14.25 5.73
CA LYS A 4 -6.00 -13.57 7.01
C LYS A 4 -7.10 -14.24 7.84
N LYS A 5 -8.19 -14.68 7.21
CA LYS A 5 -9.28 -15.44 7.85
C LYS A 5 -8.84 -16.82 8.33
N GLU A 6 -7.90 -17.44 7.62
CA GLU A 6 -7.27 -18.72 8.00
C GLU A 6 -6.25 -18.57 9.15
N GLY A 7 -6.02 -17.35 9.63
CA GLY A 7 -5.13 -17.06 10.75
C GLY A 7 -3.69 -16.75 10.35
N PHE A 8 -3.38 -16.67 9.05
CA PHE A 8 -2.03 -16.31 8.60
C PHE A 8 -1.77 -14.81 8.75
N ARG A 9 -0.56 -14.50 9.21
CA ARG A 9 -0.03 -13.14 9.11
C ARG A 9 0.09 -12.77 7.63
N THR A 10 -0.64 -11.74 7.22
CA THR A 10 -0.76 -11.32 5.82
C THR A 10 -0.29 -9.89 5.68
N ALA A 11 0.50 -9.62 4.65
CA ALA A 11 0.99 -8.28 4.35
C ALA A 11 0.89 -7.99 2.84
N VAL A 12 0.62 -6.73 2.50
CA VAL A 12 0.65 -6.20 1.14
C VAL A 12 1.75 -5.15 1.05
N PHE A 13 2.65 -5.32 0.08
CA PHE A 13 3.70 -4.36 -0.22
C PHE A 13 3.30 -3.56 -1.46
N ILE A 14 3.27 -2.23 -1.33
CA ILE A 14 2.99 -1.33 -2.45
C ILE A 14 4.29 -0.63 -2.81
N LEU A 15 4.81 -0.92 -3.98
CA LEU A 15 6.09 -0.40 -4.45
C LEU A 15 5.86 0.90 -5.23
N ILE A 16 6.40 2.01 -4.72
CA ILE A 16 6.13 3.34 -5.24
C ILE A 16 7.41 3.90 -5.84
N PHE A 17 7.45 4.06 -7.16
CA PHE A 17 8.62 4.53 -7.92
C PHE A 17 8.55 6.02 -8.29
N ARG A 18 7.63 6.77 -7.66
CA ARG A 18 7.48 8.22 -7.86
C ARG A 18 7.66 8.94 -6.54
N LYS A 19 8.18 10.17 -6.58
CA LYS A 19 8.25 11.03 -5.39
C LYS A 19 6.85 11.17 -4.79
N SER A 20 6.69 10.79 -3.52
CA SER A 20 5.41 10.76 -2.81
C SER A 20 5.62 10.80 -1.30
N GLU A 21 4.64 11.35 -0.58
CA GLU A 21 4.67 11.50 0.88
C GLU A 21 3.61 10.66 1.59
N ILE A 22 2.49 10.40 0.90
CA ILE A 22 1.36 9.63 1.39
C ILE A 22 0.79 8.77 0.26
N PHE A 23 0.23 7.62 0.60
CA PHE A 23 -0.47 6.72 -0.31
C PHE A 23 -1.97 6.72 -0.04
N ALA A 24 -2.79 6.72 -1.09
CA ALA A 24 -4.21 6.50 -1.01
C ALA A 24 -4.68 5.70 -2.24
N PRO A 25 -5.61 4.74 -2.09
CA PRO A 25 -6.28 4.15 -3.23
C PRO A 25 -7.21 5.18 -3.88
N GLU A 26 -7.20 5.27 -5.21
CA GLU A 26 -8.01 6.23 -5.95
C GLU A 26 -9.46 5.74 -6.08
N HIS A 27 -10.35 6.28 -5.25
CA HIS A 27 -11.74 5.83 -5.13
C HIS A 27 -12.59 6.15 -6.39
N ILE A 28 -12.30 7.25 -7.09
CA ILE A 28 -13.08 7.64 -8.27
C ILE A 28 -12.79 6.70 -9.43
N ILE A 29 -11.54 6.27 -9.57
CA ILE A 29 -11.10 5.37 -10.66
C ILE A 29 -11.48 3.93 -10.34
N ASP A 30 -11.22 3.48 -9.10
CA ASP A 30 -11.48 2.10 -8.68
C ASP A 30 -12.01 2.05 -7.25
N ARG A 31 -13.34 2.17 -7.17
CA ARG A 31 -14.07 2.10 -5.91
C ARG A 31 -13.92 0.75 -5.22
N GLU A 32 -13.99 -0.35 -5.97
CA GLU A 32 -13.94 -1.72 -5.42
C GLU A 32 -12.57 -1.97 -4.76
N PHE A 33 -11.48 -1.60 -5.44
CA PHE A 33 -10.15 -1.67 -4.88
C PHE A 33 -10.01 -0.79 -3.64
N SER A 34 -10.50 0.45 -3.70
CA SER A 34 -10.43 1.40 -2.58
C SER A 34 -11.16 0.89 -1.34
N GLU A 35 -12.38 0.37 -1.49
CA GLU A 35 -13.15 -0.23 -0.40
C GLU A 35 -12.44 -1.47 0.16
N THR A 36 -12.00 -2.38 -0.71
CA THR A 36 -11.27 -3.59 -0.32
C THR A 36 -9.95 -3.29 0.39
N PHE A 37 -9.24 -2.24 -0.04
CA PHE A 37 -7.98 -1.80 0.56
C PHE A 37 -8.18 -1.40 2.02
N TYR A 38 -9.18 -0.57 2.32
CA TYR A 38 -9.48 -0.17 3.70
C TYR A 38 -10.07 -1.33 4.51
N GLU A 39 -10.92 -2.17 3.92
CA GLU A 39 -11.42 -3.38 4.58
C GLU A 39 -10.25 -4.31 4.99
N ALA A 40 -9.24 -4.47 4.14
CA ALA A 40 -8.06 -5.28 4.45
C ALA A 40 -7.30 -4.73 5.67
N ILE A 41 -7.12 -3.40 5.76
CA ILE A 41 -6.51 -2.74 6.92
C ILE A 41 -7.35 -3.01 8.18
N GLU A 42 -8.66 -2.80 8.11
CA GLU A 42 -9.60 -3.00 9.23
C GLU A 42 -9.57 -4.46 9.73
N ASN A 43 -9.37 -5.43 8.83
CA ASN A 43 -9.24 -6.85 9.15
C ASN A 43 -7.80 -7.26 9.56
N GLY A 44 -6.88 -6.31 9.74
CA GLY A 44 -5.53 -6.54 10.24
C GLY A 44 -4.55 -7.10 9.21
N VAL A 45 -4.81 -6.91 7.92
CA VAL A 45 -3.77 -7.07 6.88
C VAL A 45 -2.80 -5.90 7.01
N GLU A 46 -1.50 -6.22 7.09
CA GLU A 46 -0.47 -5.19 7.18
C GLU A 46 -0.20 -4.59 5.79
N ILE A 47 -0.23 -3.27 5.67
CA ILE A 47 0.05 -2.61 4.39
C ILE A 47 1.31 -1.76 4.51
N TYR A 48 2.25 -2.00 3.59
CA TYR A 48 3.55 -1.33 3.54
C TYR A 48 3.75 -0.59 2.22
N PRO A 49 3.37 0.71 2.15
CA PRO A 49 3.74 1.56 1.03
C PRO A 49 5.23 1.90 1.12
N MET A 50 6.03 1.36 0.20
CA MET A 50 7.48 1.52 0.15
C MET A 50 7.85 2.47 -0.99
N LEU A 51 8.38 3.63 -0.64
CA LEU A 51 8.97 4.55 -1.60
C LEU A 51 10.34 4.00 -2.03
N LEU A 52 10.48 3.83 -3.34
CA LEU A 52 11.67 3.35 -4.01
C LEU A 52 12.19 4.41 -4.98
N GLU A 53 13.49 4.37 -5.24
CA GLU A 53 14.15 5.26 -6.18
C GLU A 53 15.00 4.43 -7.14
N TYR A 54 14.80 4.65 -8.44
CA TYR A 54 15.73 4.16 -9.47
C TYR A 54 16.84 5.18 -9.66
N ARG A 55 18.10 4.76 -9.55
CA ARG A 55 19.27 5.63 -9.65
C ARG A 55 20.06 5.38 -10.93
N GLU A 56 20.97 6.30 -11.23
CA GLU A 56 21.81 6.26 -12.45
C GLU A 56 22.71 5.03 -12.54
N ASP A 57 23.00 4.39 -11.41
CA ASP A 57 23.75 3.12 -11.33
C ASP A 57 22.93 1.89 -11.77
N GLY A 58 21.67 2.08 -12.17
CA GLY A 58 20.78 1.03 -12.63
C GLY A 58 20.09 0.24 -11.51
N ASN A 59 20.29 0.63 -10.24
CA ASN A 59 19.71 -0.08 -9.10
C ASN A 59 18.46 0.61 -8.55
N VAL A 60 17.67 -0.17 -7.81
CA VAL A 60 16.48 0.29 -7.07
C VAL A 60 16.81 0.33 -5.59
N TYR A 61 16.61 1.50 -4.98
CA TYR A 61 16.89 1.74 -3.57
C TYR A 61 15.60 1.95 -2.78
N PHE A 62 15.49 1.30 -1.63
CA PHE A 62 14.48 1.64 -0.64
C PHE A 62 14.80 3.01 -0.03
N VAL A 63 13.86 3.93 -0.12
CA VAL A 63 14.00 5.27 0.45
C VAL A 63 13.38 5.31 1.85
N LYS A 64 12.08 5.03 1.95
CA LYS A 64 11.32 5.03 3.21
C LYS A 64 9.97 4.35 3.03
N LYS A 65 9.34 3.98 4.15
CA LYS A 65 7.89 3.74 4.16
C LYS A 65 7.16 5.08 4.15
N ILE A 66 6.08 5.18 3.39
CA ILE A 66 5.20 6.36 3.40
C ILE A 66 3.88 6.05 4.09
N GLY A 67 3.21 7.09 4.59
CA GLY A 67 1.94 6.94 5.30
C GLY A 67 0.81 6.51 4.37
N ILE A 68 -0.25 5.97 4.95
CA ILE A 68 -1.52 5.70 4.26
C ILE A 68 -2.50 6.80 4.69
N MET A 69 -3.20 7.40 3.73
CA MET A 69 -4.23 8.39 4.03
C MET A 69 -5.41 7.73 4.74
N GLU A 70 -5.98 8.41 5.72
CA GLU A 70 -7.23 7.96 6.34
C GLU A 70 -8.35 7.92 5.30
N LYS A 71 -9.25 6.95 5.45
CA LYS A 71 -10.44 6.78 4.63
C LYS A 71 -11.28 8.06 4.66
N ARG A 72 -11.35 8.76 3.54
CA ARG A 72 -12.18 9.96 3.33
C ARG A 72 -12.99 9.73 2.05
N PHE A 73 -14.30 9.61 2.18
CA PHE A 73 -15.25 9.55 1.07
C PHE A 73 -16.25 10.68 1.22
#